data_AF-U5S4G0-F1
#
_entry.id   AF-U5S4G0-F1
#
_cell.length_a   1.000
_cell.length_b   1.000
_cell.length_c   1.000
_cell.angle_alpha   90.00
_cell.angle_beta   90.00
_cell.angle_gamma   90.00
#
_symmetry.space_group_name_H-M   'P 1'
#
loop_
_entity.id
_entity.type
_entity.pdbx_description
1 polymer ?
#
loop_
_entity_poly.entity_id
_entity_poly.type
_entity_poly.pdbx_seq_one_letter_code
_entity_poly.pdbx_strand_id
1 'polypeptide(L)'
;MNNWPPPLAAGPKIDFENVPVGYETPERKVLPDAVNLHEVGVMIPMAKEAWRTAMPDAPSGVAQASNISRYRMWTCSVQPGVQAFLKGLGYNGYGYPYPDMSGGLVPAQASAVLGGVAEIGRHSEATISPEFGANMGYYSFLTDLPMADDNPVDAGIFRFCHSCKK
;
A
#
# COMPACT_ATOMS: atom_id res chain seq x y z
N MET A 1 -23.45 15.24 -7.26
CA MET A 1 -22.03 15.52 -6.91
C MET A 1 -21.70 16.90 -7.45
N ASN A 2 -22.03 17.98 -6.74
CA ASN A 2 -21.99 19.33 -7.34
C ASN A 2 -20.77 20.18 -6.93
N ASN A 3 -19.90 19.69 -6.06
CA ASN A 3 -18.70 20.41 -5.60
C ASN A 3 -17.44 19.57 -5.88
N TRP A 4 -17.09 19.45 -7.16
CA TRP A 4 -15.79 18.94 -7.59
C TRP A 4 -14.88 20.11 -8.01
N PRO A 5 -13.62 20.17 -7.53
CA PRO A 5 -12.99 19.24 -6.59
C PRO A 5 -13.57 19.38 -5.16
N PRO A 6 -13.53 18.31 -4.34
CA PRO A 6 -13.92 18.38 -2.94
C PRO A 6 -13.09 19.45 -2.21
N PRO A 7 -13.65 20.12 -1.18
CA PRO A 7 -12.91 21.11 -0.41
C PRO A 7 -11.69 20.47 0.26
N LEU A 8 -10.62 21.23 0.49
CA LEU A 8 -9.39 20.75 1.12
C LEU A 8 -9.60 20.17 2.54
N ALA A 9 -10.70 20.55 3.20
CA ALA A 9 -11.11 20.02 4.51
C ALA A 9 -11.97 18.73 4.42
N ALA A 10 -12.13 18.14 3.23
CA ALA A 10 -12.92 16.91 3.05
C ALA A 10 -12.24 15.66 3.63
N GLY A 11 -10.94 15.71 3.90
CA GLY A 11 -10.18 14.66 4.55
C GLY A 11 -9.22 15.24 5.59
N PRO A 12 -8.70 14.40 6.51
CA PRO A 12 -7.73 14.86 7.50
C PRO A 12 -6.45 15.32 6.79
N LYS A 13 -5.93 16.48 7.21
CA LYS A 13 -4.68 17.02 6.67
C LYS A 13 -3.49 16.21 7.17
N ILE A 14 -2.57 15.82 6.28
CA ILE A 14 -1.32 15.16 6.65
C ILE A 14 -0.23 16.24 6.76
N ASP A 15 0.36 16.40 7.93
CA ASP A 15 1.41 17.37 8.22
C ASP A 15 2.65 16.70 8.80
N PHE A 16 3.81 17.32 8.60
CA PHE A 16 5.06 16.95 9.28
C PHE A 16 5.39 18.04 10.30
N GLU A 17 5.64 17.64 11.54
CA GLU A 17 6.01 18.56 12.63
C GLU A 17 7.24 18.04 13.37
N ASN A 18 8.02 18.95 13.94
CA ASN A 18 9.18 18.62 14.76
C ASN A 18 8.74 18.08 16.15
N VAL A 19 8.18 16.88 16.15
CA VAL A 19 7.73 16.12 17.31
C VAL A 19 8.42 14.75 17.32
N PRO A 20 8.67 14.15 18.50
CA PRO A 20 9.36 12.86 18.57
C PRO A 20 8.51 11.68 18.09
N VAL A 21 7.18 11.79 18.20
CA VAL A 21 6.23 10.74 17.82
C VAL A 21 5.02 11.38 17.15
N GLY A 22 4.57 10.81 16.05
CA GLY A 22 3.38 11.27 15.33
C GLY A 22 2.10 11.04 16.12
N TYR A 23 1.06 11.79 15.78
CA TYR A 23 -0.24 11.71 16.44
C TYR A 23 -1.37 12.04 15.48
N GLU A 24 -2.59 11.67 15.85
CA GLU A 24 -3.80 11.93 15.07
C GLU A 24 -4.80 12.77 15.88
N THR A 25 -5.46 13.71 15.21
CA THR A 25 -6.67 14.41 15.66
C THR A 25 -7.78 14.16 14.64
N PRO A 26 -9.05 14.52 14.94
CA PRO A 26 -10.12 14.36 13.96
C PRO A 26 -9.88 15.12 12.63
N GLU A 27 -9.09 16.19 12.66
CA GLU A 27 -8.80 17.05 11.51
C GLU A 27 -7.42 16.81 10.88
N ARG A 28 -6.47 16.20 11.60
CA ARG A 28 -5.06 16.15 11.21
C ARG A 28 -4.40 14.81 11.52
N LYS A 29 -3.49 14.39 10.66
CA LYS A 29 -2.53 13.31 10.90
C LYS A 29 -1.14 13.92 10.86
N VAL A 30 -0.42 13.87 11.97
CA VAL A 30 0.90 14.49 12.09
C VAL A 30 1.96 13.40 12.14
N LEU A 31 2.90 13.46 11.20
CA LEU A 31 4.09 12.62 11.17
C LEU A 31 5.28 13.36 11.79
N PRO A 32 6.18 12.65 12.49
CA PRO A 32 7.36 13.27 13.09
C PRO A 32 8.41 13.62 12.03
N ASP A 33 8.85 14.88 12.02
CA ASP A 33 9.98 15.38 11.22
C ASP A 33 11.32 15.25 11.99
N ALA A 34 11.26 14.97 13.30
CA ALA A 34 12.44 14.81 14.15
C ALA A 34 13.21 13.49 13.89
N VAL A 35 12.62 12.55 13.14
CA VAL A 35 13.15 11.23 12.87
C VAL A 35 13.08 10.92 11.37
N ASN A 36 14.02 10.12 10.87
CA ASN A 36 13.94 9.65 9.49
C ASN A 36 12.90 8.52 9.40
N LEU A 37 11.81 8.77 8.69
CA LEU A 37 10.79 7.76 8.43
C LEU A 37 11.15 6.96 7.19
N HIS A 38 11.23 5.64 7.34
CA HIS A 38 11.34 4.70 6.25
C HIS A 38 9.95 4.19 5.86
N GLU A 39 9.68 4.16 4.56
CA GLU A 39 8.50 3.49 4.00
C GLU A 39 8.82 2.04 3.71
N VAL A 40 7.93 1.14 4.16
CA VAL A 40 8.05 -0.30 3.93
C VAL A 40 6.86 -0.79 3.12
N GLY A 41 7.12 -1.24 1.90
CA GLY A 41 6.13 -1.89 1.04
C GLY A 41 5.87 -3.33 1.47
N VAL A 42 4.61 -3.74 1.49
CA VAL A 42 4.18 -5.11 1.80
C VAL A 42 3.30 -5.62 0.67
N MET A 43 3.68 -6.75 0.10
CA MET A 43 2.95 -7.40 -0.98
C MET A 43 2.26 -8.66 -0.44
N ILE A 44 0.96 -8.79 -0.74
CA ILE A 44 0.13 -9.93 -0.34
C ILE A 44 -0.46 -10.56 -1.61
N PRO A 45 -0.09 -11.82 -1.96
CA PRO A 45 -0.66 -12.49 -3.11
C PRO A 45 -2.14 -12.78 -2.97
N MET A 46 -2.85 -12.67 -4.09
CA MET A 46 -4.19 -13.20 -4.23
C MET A 46 -4.19 -14.62 -4.79
N ALA A 47 -5.26 -15.36 -4.51
CA ALA A 47 -5.46 -16.69 -5.08
C ALA A 47 -5.65 -16.57 -6.60
N LYS A 48 -4.68 -17.08 -7.38
CA LYS A 48 -4.69 -17.02 -8.85
C LYS A 48 -5.92 -17.67 -9.46
N GLU A 49 -6.32 -18.83 -8.94
CA GLU A 49 -7.49 -19.56 -9.45
C GLU A 49 -8.80 -18.83 -9.16
N ALA A 50 -8.91 -18.18 -8.00
CA ALA A 50 -10.07 -17.37 -7.69
C ALA A 50 -10.17 -16.17 -8.64
N TRP A 51 -9.05 -15.49 -8.91
CA TRP A 51 -9.03 -14.33 -9.80
C TRP A 51 -9.34 -14.68 -11.27
N ARG A 52 -8.99 -15.89 -11.73
CA ARG A 52 -9.34 -16.38 -13.08
C ARG A 52 -10.83 -16.49 -13.33
N THR A 53 -11.64 -16.49 -12.28
CA THR A 53 -13.11 -16.48 -12.41
C THR A 53 -13.67 -15.07 -12.65
N ALA A 54 -12.84 -14.02 -12.67
CA ALA A 54 -13.28 -12.68 -13.04
C ALA A 54 -13.80 -12.67 -14.49
N MET A 55 -14.93 -11.99 -14.70
CA MET A 55 -15.50 -11.77 -16.02
C MET A 55 -14.90 -10.50 -16.64
N PRO A 56 -15.00 -10.31 -17.97
CA PRO A 56 -14.39 -9.16 -18.67
C PRO A 56 -14.85 -7.78 -18.16
N ASP A 57 -16.07 -7.71 -17.63
CA ASP A 57 -16.74 -6.49 -17.18
C ASP A 57 -16.97 -6.43 -15.67
N ALA A 58 -16.90 -7.58 -14.98
CA ALA A 58 -17.10 -7.65 -13.54
C ALA A 58 -16.38 -8.83 -12.89
N PRO A 59 -15.88 -8.68 -11.66
CA PRO A 59 -15.34 -9.79 -10.90
C PRO A 59 -16.47 -10.72 -10.42
N SER A 60 -16.28 -12.04 -10.51
CA SER A 60 -17.21 -13.00 -9.88
C SER A 60 -17.17 -12.86 -8.36
N GLY A 61 -18.15 -13.47 -7.67
CA GLY A 61 -18.14 -13.54 -6.20
C GLY A 61 -16.87 -14.21 -5.63
N VAL A 62 -16.30 -15.18 -6.35
CA VAL A 62 -15.06 -15.86 -5.94
C VAL A 62 -13.84 -14.95 -6.13
N ALA A 63 -13.76 -14.24 -7.26
CA ALA A 63 -12.70 -13.25 -7.49
C ALA A 63 -12.79 -12.10 -6.46
N GLN A 64 -13.99 -11.62 -6.16
CA GLN A 64 -14.23 -10.63 -5.10
C GLN A 64 -13.83 -11.12 -3.72
N ALA A 65 -14.14 -12.37 -3.37
CA ALA A 65 -13.72 -12.95 -2.10
C ALA A 65 -12.18 -12.95 -1.99
N SER A 66 -11.46 -13.33 -3.05
CA SER A 66 -10.00 -13.24 -3.08
C SER A 66 -9.48 -11.80 -2.94
N ASN A 67 -10.15 -10.83 -3.56
CA ASN A 67 -9.84 -9.41 -3.44
C ASN A 67 -9.95 -8.91 -1.99
N ILE A 68 -11.04 -9.28 -1.31
CA ILE A 68 -11.33 -8.86 0.06
C ILE A 68 -10.42 -9.56 1.07
N SER A 69 -10.07 -10.83 0.83
CA SER A 69 -9.21 -11.59 1.74
C SER A 69 -7.85 -10.94 1.97
N ARG A 70 -7.23 -10.33 0.95
CA ARG A 70 -5.94 -9.64 1.13
C ARG A 70 -6.03 -8.41 2.04
N TYR A 71 -7.13 -7.66 1.96
CA TYR A 71 -7.39 -6.53 2.84
C TYR A 71 -7.54 -7.00 4.29
N ARG A 72 -8.24 -8.12 4.51
CA ARG A 72 -8.38 -8.73 5.84
C ARG A 72 -7.04 -9.23 6.37
N MET A 73 -6.24 -9.89 5.54
CA MET A 73 -4.89 -10.33 5.93
C MET A 73 -4.01 -9.15 6.35
N TRP A 74 -4.05 -8.05 5.59
CA TRP A 74 -3.34 -6.83 5.96
C TRP A 74 -3.82 -6.25 7.29
N THR A 75 -5.09 -5.86 7.37
CA THR A 75 -5.64 -5.09 8.51
C THR A 75 -5.76 -5.92 9.78
N CYS A 76 -6.05 -7.22 9.70
CA CYS A 76 -6.33 -8.05 10.87
C CYS A 76 -5.14 -8.91 11.31
N SER A 77 -4.06 -9.01 10.53
CA SER A 77 -2.94 -9.90 10.87
C SER A 77 -1.58 -9.28 10.63
N VAL A 78 -1.27 -8.87 9.40
CA VAL A 78 0.08 -8.40 9.05
C VAL A 78 0.38 -7.06 9.72
N GLN A 79 -0.46 -6.04 9.55
CA GLN A 79 -0.21 -4.72 10.12
C GLN A 79 -0.14 -4.75 11.66
N PRO A 80 -1.13 -5.34 12.39
CA PRO A 80 -1.04 -5.41 13.85
C PRO A 80 0.19 -6.19 14.35
N GLY A 81 0.56 -7.28 13.65
CA GLY A 81 1.74 -8.07 13.99
C GLY A 81 3.04 -7.28 13.82
N VAL A 82 3.19 -6.58 12.69
CA VAL A 82 4.35 -5.71 12.43
C VAL A 82 4.41 -4.56 13.42
N GLN A 83 3.29 -3.88 13.70
CA GLN A 83 3.25 -2.80 14.69
C GLN A 83 3.60 -3.28 16.10
N ALA A 84 3.13 -4.46 16.51
CA ALA A 84 3.49 -5.06 17.79
C ALA A 84 4.98 -5.41 17.87
N PHE A 85 5.54 -5.94 16.78
CA PHE A 85 6.97 -6.23 16.66
C PHE A 85 7.83 -4.95 16.77
N LEU A 86 7.52 -3.92 15.98
CA LEU A 86 8.22 -2.63 16.01
C LEU A 86 8.16 -2.00 17.40
N LYS A 87 6.97 -2.00 18.02
CA LYS A 87 6.79 -1.51 19.40
C LYS A 87 7.66 -2.28 20.39
N GLY A 88 7.78 -3.61 20.23
CA GLY A 88 8.65 -4.45 21.05
C GLY A 88 10.14 -4.09 20.93
N LEU A 89 10.56 -3.57 19.77
CA LEU A 89 11.92 -3.07 19.54
C LEU A 89 12.12 -1.60 19.99
N GLY A 90 11.05 -0.90 20.39
CA GLY A 90 11.09 0.52 20.76
C GLY A 90 10.90 1.49 19.58
N TYR A 91 10.42 1.00 18.45
CA TYR A 91 10.13 1.78 17.24
C TYR A 91 8.63 1.96 17.01
N ASN A 92 8.27 2.99 16.28
CA ASN A 92 6.90 3.30 15.89
C ASN A 92 6.60 2.78 14.48
N GLY A 93 5.37 2.30 14.27
CA GLY A 93 4.87 1.90 12.97
C GLY A 93 3.55 2.61 12.66
N TYR A 94 3.54 3.48 11.65
CA TYR A 94 2.38 4.23 11.19
C TYR A 94 1.75 3.49 10.00
N GLY A 95 0.61 2.84 10.25
CA GLY A 95 -0.10 2.02 9.28
C GLY A 95 -1.42 2.65 8.80
N TYR A 96 -2.28 1.80 8.25
CA TYR A 96 -3.60 2.19 7.75
C TYR A 96 -4.57 2.34 8.94
N PRO A 97 -5.47 3.33 8.92
CA PRO A 97 -6.44 3.53 9.99
C PRO A 97 -7.51 2.43 9.96
N TYR A 98 -7.85 1.86 11.12
CA TYR A 98 -8.99 0.94 11.21
C TYR A 98 -10.32 1.74 11.28
N PRO A 99 -11.40 1.34 10.60
CA PRO A 99 -11.58 0.12 9.78
C PRO A 99 -11.29 0.31 8.29
N ASP A 100 -10.68 1.42 7.87
CA ASP A 100 -10.36 1.66 6.47
C ASP A 100 -9.27 0.69 6.01
N MET A 101 -9.70 -0.29 5.23
CA MET A 101 -8.83 -1.36 4.74
C MET A 101 -7.99 -0.93 3.53
N SER A 102 -8.22 0.26 2.97
CA SER A 102 -7.69 0.70 1.68
C SER A 102 -7.02 2.08 1.66
N GLY A 103 -7.16 2.90 2.71
CA GLY A 103 -6.64 4.27 2.78
C GLY A 103 -5.34 4.44 3.56
N GLY A 104 -4.22 3.96 3.02
CA GLY A 104 -2.88 4.20 3.58
C GLY A 104 -2.44 5.66 3.47
N LEU A 105 -1.44 6.07 4.26
CA LEU A 105 -0.87 7.42 4.17
C LEU A 105 -0.11 7.66 2.85
N VAL A 106 0.51 6.60 2.32
CA VAL A 106 1.34 6.67 1.11
C VAL A 106 0.74 5.73 0.05
N PRO A 107 0.79 6.08 -1.25
CA PRO A 107 0.36 5.17 -2.31
C PRO A 107 1.21 3.90 -2.32
N ALA A 108 0.65 2.77 -1.88
CA ALA A 108 1.38 1.51 -1.74
C ALA A 108 2.06 0.99 -3.03
N GLN A 109 1.56 1.40 -4.20
CA GLN A 109 2.18 1.09 -5.48
C GLN A 109 3.50 1.83 -5.69
N ALA A 110 3.62 3.06 -5.18
CA ALA A 110 4.87 3.80 -5.20
C ALA A 110 5.92 3.08 -4.35
N SER A 111 5.55 2.64 -3.15
CA SER A 111 6.42 1.84 -2.28
C SER A 111 6.85 0.53 -2.96
N ALA A 112 5.94 -0.15 -3.65
CA ALA A 112 6.26 -1.39 -4.36
C ALA A 112 7.25 -1.18 -5.52
N VAL A 113 7.16 -0.04 -6.22
CA VAL A 113 8.06 0.30 -7.33
C VAL A 113 9.42 0.77 -6.83
N LEU A 114 9.42 1.72 -5.89
CA LEU A 114 10.65 2.30 -5.34
C LEU A 114 11.41 1.29 -4.49
N GLY A 115 10.70 0.45 -3.72
CA GLY A 115 11.27 -0.63 -2.92
C GLY A 115 11.57 -1.92 -3.69
N GLY A 116 11.49 -1.92 -5.02
CA GLY A 116 11.98 -3.04 -5.85
C GLY A 116 11.13 -4.31 -5.87
N VAL A 117 9.88 -4.25 -5.39
CA VAL A 117 8.99 -5.42 -5.34
C VAL A 117 8.27 -5.66 -6.68
N ALA A 118 7.98 -4.58 -7.41
CA ALA A 118 7.18 -4.62 -8.63
C ALA A 118 7.52 -3.48 -9.60
N GLU A 119 7.12 -3.62 -10.86
CA GLU A 119 7.10 -2.51 -11.82
C GLU A 119 5.67 -2.05 -12.10
N ILE A 120 5.51 -0.78 -12.52
CA ILE A 120 4.22 -0.30 -12.99
C ILE A 120 3.84 -0.96 -14.34
N GLY A 121 2.60 -1.42 -14.43
CA GLY A 121 2.04 -2.00 -15.66
C GLY A 121 1.31 -0.96 -16.52
N ARG A 122 0.96 -1.34 -17.76
CA ARG A 122 0.18 -0.51 -18.71
C ARG A 122 -1.11 0.04 -18.12
N HIS A 123 -1.81 -0.76 -17.31
CA HIS A 123 -3.11 -0.38 -16.75
C HIS A 123 -3.01 0.75 -15.73
N SER A 124 -1.80 1.10 -15.25
CA SER A 124 -1.51 2.15 -14.25
C SER A 124 -2.22 2.00 -12.90
N GLU A 125 -3.24 1.15 -12.79
CA GLU A 125 -3.98 0.87 -11.56
C GLU A 125 -3.36 -0.24 -10.71
N ALA A 126 -2.40 -0.99 -11.25
CA ALA A 126 -1.72 -2.06 -10.52
C ALA A 126 -0.24 -2.12 -10.93
N THR A 127 0.56 -2.67 -10.04
CA THR A 127 1.97 -2.99 -10.29
C THR A 127 2.13 -4.50 -10.42
N ILE A 128 3.08 -4.92 -11.24
CA ILE A 128 3.29 -6.31 -11.62
C ILE A 128 4.58 -6.77 -10.94
N SER A 129 4.46 -7.79 -10.09
CA SER A 129 5.62 -8.44 -9.49
C SER A 129 6.26 -9.39 -10.52
N PRO A 130 7.59 -9.42 -10.65
CA PRO A 130 8.28 -10.40 -11.51
C PRO A 130 8.00 -11.85 -11.11
N GLU A 131 7.77 -12.11 -9.82
CA GLU A 131 7.55 -13.45 -9.28
C GLU A 131 6.08 -13.87 -9.32
N PHE A 132 5.16 -12.97 -8.98
CA PHE A 132 3.75 -13.32 -8.81
C PHE A 132 2.80 -12.73 -9.86
N GLY A 133 3.28 -11.83 -10.72
CA GLY A 133 2.50 -11.15 -11.74
C GLY A 133 1.65 -10.01 -11.18
N ALA A 134 0.55 -9.69 -11.88
CA ALA A 134 -0.33 -8.56 -11.56
C ALA A 134 -1.39 -8.87 -10.48
N ASN A 135 -1.49 -10.12 -10.01
CA ASN A 135 -2.59 -10.56 -9.14
C ASN A 135 -2.26 -10.41 -7.64
N MET A 136 -1.94 -9.18 -7.22
CA MET A 136 -1.35 -8.91 -5.91
C MET A 136 -2.01 -7.70 -5.25
N GLY A 137 -2.03 -7.69 -3.91
CA GLY A 137 -2.28 -6.49 -3.13
C GLY A 137 -0.98 -5.86 -2.66
N TYR A 138 -0.91 -4.54 -2.72
CA TYR A 138 0.20 -3.78 -2.17
C TYR A 138 -0.32 -2.90 -1.03
N TYR A 139 0.44 -2.89 0.04
CA TYR A 139 0.23 -2.12 1.25
C TYR A 139 1.54 -1.46 1.63
N SER A 140 1.49 -0.47 2.51
CA SER A 140 2.70 0.10 3.08
C SER A 140 2.51 0.53 4.52
N PHE A 141 3.61 0.74 5.21
CA PHE A 141 3.61 1.41 6.50
C PHE A 141 4.88 2.27 6.62
N LEU A 142 4.84 3.29 7.47
CA LEU A 142 6.00 4.09 7.80
C LEU A 142 6.56 3.65 9.15
N THR A 143 7.87 3.71 9.32
CA THR A 143 8.53 3.42 10.60
C THR A 143 9.76 4.28 10.81
N ASP A 144 10.10 4.53 12.07
CA ASP A 144 11.36 5.16 12.50
C ASP A 144 12.48 4.14 12.78
N LEU A 145 12.24 2.85 12.51
CA LEU A 145 13.28 1.82 12.52
C LEU A 145 14.30 2.11 11.41
N PRO A 146 15.60 2.28 11.73
CA PRO A 146 16.63 2.47 10.73
C PRO A 146 16.79 1.21 9.88
N MET A 147 16.67 1.37 8.56
CA MET A 147 16.81 0.27 7.60
C MET A 147 17.61 0.73 6.38
N ALA A 148 18.19 -0.22 5.65
CA ALA A 148 18.77 0.05 4.34
C ALA A 148 17.66 0.12 3.29
N ASP A 149 17.79 1.05 2.36
CA ASP A 149 16.85 1.17 1.24
C ASP A 149 17.14 0.08 0.20
N ASP A 150 16.06 -0.50 -0.32
CA ASP A 150 16.12 -1.40 -1.47
C ASP A 150 16.25 -0.61 -2.78
N ASN A 151 16.75 -1.28 -3.82
CA ASN A 151 16.83 -0.69 -5.16
C ASN A 151 15.59 -1.03 -5.98
N PRO A 152 15.08 -0.11 -6.83
CA PRO A 152 14.04 -0.42 -7.79
C PRO A 152 14.42 -1.59 -8.71
N VAL A 153 13.43 -2.40 -9.09
CA VAL A 153 13.62 -3.55 -9.98
C VAL A 153 13.39 -3.16 -11.44
N ASP A 154 14.23 -3.70 -12.34
CA ASP A 154 13.99 -3.69 -13.79
C ASP A 154 13.86 -5.13 -14.33
N ALA A 155 12.65 -5.67 -14.31
CA ALA A 155 12.22 -6.91 -14.94
C ALA A 155 11.71 -6.72 -16.38
N GLY A 156 11.67 -5.49 -16.90
CA GLY A 156 11.24 -5.19 -18.27
C GLY A 156 9.74 -5.34 -18.52
N ILE A 157 8.95 -5.27 -17.46
CA ILE A 157 7.49 -5.34 -17.54
C ILE A 157 6.97 -4.12 -18.30
N PHE A 158 7.46 -2.92 -17.99
CA PHE A 158 7.04 -1.73 -18.70
C PHE A 158 7.38 -1.79 -20.20
N ARG A 159 8.56 -2.34 -20.55
CA ARG A 159 8.96 -2.60 -21.94
C ARG A 159 8.02 -3.58 -22.63
N PHE A 160 7.69 -4.69 -21.97
CA PHE A 160 6.72 -5.67 -22.49
C PHE A 160 5.32 -5.05 -22.68
N CYS A 161 4.90 -4.19 -21.75
CA CYS A 161 3.62 -3.51 -21.83
C CYS A 161 3.46 -2.70 -23.13
N HIS A 162 4.53 -2.11 -23.68
CA HIS A 162 4.48 -1.35 -24.95
C HIS A 162 3.97 -2.18 -26.15
N SER A 163 4.30 -3.47 -26.21
CA SER A 163 3.91 -4.35 -27.32
C SER A 163 2.70 -5.24 -27.02
N CYS A 164 2.45 -5.59 -25.74
CA CYS A 164 1.40 -6.54 -25.36
C CYS A 164 -0.01 -6.06 -25.70
N LYS A 165 -0.36 -4.83 -25.29
CA LYS A 165 -1.66 -4.15 -25.55
C LYS A 165 -2.92 -4.92 -25.12
N LYS A 166 -2.78 -5.89 -24.21
CA LYS A 166 -3.89 -6.58 -23.56
C LYS A 166 -4.36 -5.84 -22.31
#